data_AF-A0A7H2BEJ9-F1
#
_entry.id   AF-A0A7H2BEJ9-F1
#
_cell.length_a   1.000
_cell.length_b   1.000
_cell.length_c   1.000
_cell.angle_alpha   90.00
_cell.angle_beta   90.00
_cell.angle_gamma   90.00
#
_symmetry.space_group_name_H-M   'P 1'
#
loop_
_entity.id
_entity.type
_entity.pdbx_description
1 polymer ?
#
loop_
_entity_poly.entity_id
_entity_poly.type
_entity_poly.pdbx_seq_one_letter_code
_entity_poly.pdbx_strand_id
1 'polypeptide(L)'
;MSEDATPNEPKNPLTEQEQKIISIEKRRWKYQGAKEQAVRSELGMSAVSYYQQLNRLIDNPRVIEQEPALTRRLREHRDSEV
;
A
#
# COMPACT_ATOMS: atom_id res chain seq x y z
N MET A 1 5.38 -24.38 4.70
CA MET A 1 4.08 -23.69 4.62
C MET A 1 4.34 -22.19 4.66
N SER A 2 4.73 -21.63 3.52
CA SER A 2 4.87 -20.19 3.30
C SER A 2 4.60 -19.95 1.82
N GLU A 3 3.39 -20.31 1.38
CA GLU A 3 2.89 -20.04 0.05
C GLU A 3 1.99 -18.82 0.15
N ASP A 4 2.54 -17.60 0.01
CA ASP A 4 1.69 -16.40 -0.17
C ASP A 4 2.34 -15.33 -1.05
N ALA A 5 3.18 -15.74 -2.00
CA ALA A 5 3.70 -14.83 -2.99
C ALA A 5 3.69 -15.50 -4.37
N THR A 6 2.49 -15.73 -4.91
CA THR A 6 2.30 -15.92 -6.35
C THR A 6 2.24 -14.56 -7.02
N PRO A 7 3.28 -14.12 -7.75
CA PRO A 7 3.24 -12.89 -8.52
C PRO A 7 2.51 -13.20 -9.83
N ASN A 8 1.52 -12.37 -10.20
CA ASN A 8 1.00 -12.24 -11.57
C ASN A 8 -0.09 -13.22 -12.09
N GLU A 9 -1.23 -13.37 -11.40
CA GLU A 9 -2.50 -13.68 -12.10
C GLU A 9 -3.45 -12.48 -12.19
N PRO A 10 -3.73 -11.94 -13.40
CA PRO A 10 -4.64 -10.82 -13.61
C PRO A 10 -6.09 -11.30 -13.48
N LYS A 11 -6.53 -11.52 -12.24
CA LYS A 11 -7.96 -11.66 -11.88
C LYS A 11 -8.24 -11.75 -10.39
N ASN A 12 -7.23 -12.01 -9.54
CA ASN A 12 -7.49 -12.11 -8.10
C ASN A 12 -7.61 -10.73 -7.46
N PRO A 13 -8.65 -10.51 -6.62
CA PRO A 13 -8.82 -9.29 -5.86
C PRO A 13 -7.61 -9.06 -4.95
N LEU A 14 -7.36 -7.79 -4.60
CA LEU A 14 -6.28 -7.42 -3.67
C LEU A 14 -6.35 -8.28 -2.41
N THR A 15 -5.20 -8.75 -1.95
CA THR A 15 -5.11 -9.50 -0.69
C THR A 15 -5.56 -8.64 0.47
N GLU A 16 -5.98 -9.26 1.58
CA GLU A 16 -6.39 -8.51 2.78
C GLU A 16 -5.31 -7.54 3.26
N GLN A 17 -4.03 -7.91 3.10
CA GLN A 17 -2.90 -7.09 3.47
C GLN A 17 -2.77 -5.85 2.56
N GLU A 18 -2.94 -5.99 1.25
CA GLU A 18 -2.92 -4.87 0.31
C GLU A 18 -4.13 -3.93 0.52
N GLN A 19 -5.30 -4.50 0.77
CA GLN A 19 -6.50 -3.72 1.10
C GLN A 19 -6.32 -2.90 2.40
N LYS A 20 -5.66 -3.49 3.41
CA LYS A 20 -5.31 -2.77 4.65
C LYS A 20 -4.31 -1.64 4.39
N ILE A 21 -3.30 -1.84 3.55
CA ILE A 21 -2.34 -0.78 3.17
C ILE A 21 -3.09 0.40 2.54
N ILE A 22 -3.98 0.12 1.57
CA ILE A 22 -4.82 1.14 0.93
C ILE A 22 -5.72 1.83 1.95
N SER A 23 -6.31 1.07 2.88
CA SER A 23 -7.17 1.63 3.93
C SER A 23 -6.40 2.57 4.85
N ILE A 24 -5.15 2.27 5.19
CA ILE A 24 -4.27 3.18 5.93
C ILE A 24 -4.01 4.45 5.13
N GLU A 25 -3.70 4.36 3.84
CA GLU A 25 -3.46 5.55 3.00
C GLU A 25 -4.72 6.42 2.80
N LYS A 26 -5.90 5.82 2.82
CA LYS A 26 -7.17 6.56 2.75
C LYS A 26 -7.46 7.36 4.02
N ARG A 27 -6.82 7.03 5.14
CA ARG A 27 -6.99 7.74 6.41
C ARG A 27 -6.15 9.01 6.44
N ARG A 28 -6.70 10.07 7.03
CA ARG A 28 -5.97 11.30 7.31
C ARG A 28 -5.13 11.11 8.56
N TRP A 29 -3.81 11.20 8.41
CA TRP A 29 -2.86 11.15 9.51
C TRP A 29 -2.40 12.56 9.87
N LYS A 30 -2.37 12.86 11.18
CA LYS A 30 -1.93 14.18 11.68
C LYS A 30 -0.41 14.36 11.60
N TYR A 31 0.35 13.28 11.74
CA TYR A 31 1.80 13.25 11.63
C TYR A 31 2.24 11.86 11.13
N GLN A 32 3.38 11.80 10.45
CA GLN A 32 3.89 10.56 9.85
C GLN A 32 4.09 9.43 10.88
N GLY A 33 4.55 9.76 12.09
CA GLY A 33 4.68 8.77 13.16
C GLY A 33 3.37 8.09 13.58
N ALA A 34 2.21 8.77 13.45
CA ALA A 34 0.92 8.14 13.74
C ALA A 34 0.59 7.06 12.70
N LYS A 35 0.91 7.34 11.43
CA LYS A 35 0.75 6.38 10.33
C LYS A 35 1.64 5.17 10.54
N GLU A 36 2.91 5.37 10.84
CA GLU A 36 3.87 4.28 11.07
C GLU A 36 3.50 3.41 12.26
N GLN A 37 2.98 4.02 13.34
CA GLN A 37 2.47 3.27 14.49
C GLN A 37 1.25 2.41 14.12
N ALA A 38 0.32 2.96 13.33
CA ALA A 38 -0.84 2.21 12.86
C ALA A 38 -0.44 1.08 11.90
N VAL A 39 0.51 1.33 10.98
CA VAL A 39 1.10 0.30 10.13
C VAL A 39 1.67 -0.82 10.98
N ARG A 40 2.47 -0.50 12.00
CA ARG A 40 3.05 -1.51 12.88
C ARG A 40 1.98 -2.28 13.67
N SER A 41 0.94 -1.61 14.13
CA SER A 41 -0.12 -2.21 14.95
C SER A 41 -1.15 -3.03 14.15
N GLU A 42 -1.51 -2.58 12.95
CA GLU A 42 -2.60 -3.18 12.13
C GLU A 42 -2.06 -4.19 11.12
N LEU A 43 -0.88 -3.93 10.56
CA LEU A 43 -0.24 -4.77 9.55
C LEU A 43 0.93 -5.60 10.11
N GLY A 44 1.41 -5.31 11.33
CA GLY A 44 2.53 -6.03 11.93
C GLY A 44 3.87 -5.83 11.23
N MET A 45 3.98 -4.84 10.34
CA MET A 45 5.16 -4.61 9.50
C MET A 45 5.94 -3.35 9.89
N SER A 46 7.21 -3.30 9.49
CA SER A 46 8.04 -2.11 9.67
C SER A 46 7.65 -1.02 8.66
N ALA A 47 7.93 0.24 8.99
CA ALA A 47 7.72 1.36 8.07
C ALA A 47 8.46 1.16 6.73
N VAL A 48 9.67 0.58 6.77
CA VAL A 48 10.47 0.30 5.57
C VAL A 48 9.77 -0.72 4.67
N SER A 49 9.35 -1.87 5.22
CA SER A 49 8.61 -2.89 4.47
C SER A 49 7.30 -2.36 3.92
N TYR A 50 6.63 -1.48 4.68
CA TYR A 50 5.40 -0.81 4.27
C TYR A 50 5.60 0.06 3.03
N TYR A 51 6.58 0.96 3.04
CA TYR A 51 6.84 1.83 1.89
C TYR A 51 7.31 1.05 0.66
N GLN A 52 8.08 -0.04 0.84
CA GLN A 52 8.44 -0.94 -0.25
C GLN A 52 7.20 -1.61 -0.88
N GLN A 53 6.28 -2.11 -0.06
CA GLN A 53 5.05 -2.73 -0.55
C GLN A 53 4.13 -1.69 -1.20
N LEU A 54 4.00 -0.52 -0.60
CA LEU A 54 3.24 0.60 -1.14
C LEU A 54 3.74 0.99 -2.54
N ASN A 55 5.06 1.11 -2.71
CA ASN A 55 5.66 1.43 -4.00
C ASN A 55 5.36 0.37 -5.07
N ARG A 56 5.28 -0.91 -4.70
CA ARG A 56 4.83 -1.96 -5.63
C ARG A 56 3.36 -1.84 -5.97
N LEU A 57 2.53 -1.47 -5.00
CA LEU A 57 1.08 -1.34 -5.17
C LEU A 57 0.68 -0.17 -6.07
N ILE A 58 1.34 0.98 -5.96
CA ILE A 58 1.03 2.16 -6.79
C ILE A 58 1.33 1.95 -8.28
N ASP A 59 2.21 0.99 -8.59
CA ASP A 59 2.58 0.59 -9.95
C ASP A 59 1.83 -0.68 -10.40
N ASN A 60 0.99 -1.28 -9.54
CA ASN A 60 0.22 -2.47 -9.87
C ASN A 60 -1.10 -2.08 -10.57
N PRO A 61 -1.37 -2.56 -11.80
CA PRO A 61 -2.59 -2.23 -12.52
C PRO A 61 -3.87 -2.58 -11.74
N ARG A 62 -3.86 -3.62 -10.90
CA ARG A 62 -5.04 -4.01 -10.09
C ARG A 62 -5.44 -2.93 -9.10
N VAL A 63 -4.46 -2.28 -8.48
CA VAL A 63 -4.70 -1.20 -7.52
C VAL A 63 -5.14 0.05 -8.26
N ILE A 64 -4.60 0.30 -9.46
CA ILE A 64 -5.02 1.40 -10.32
C ILE A 64 -6.48 1.22 -10.77
N GLU A 65 -6.88 0.00 -11.13
CA GLU A 65 -8.27 -0.31 -11.52
C GLU A 65 -9.24 -0.14 -10.35
N GLN A 66 -8.86 -0.52 -9.13
CA GLN A 66 -9.71 -0.36 -7.94
C GLN A 66 -9.71 1.06 -7.38
N GLU A 67 -8.55 1.72 -7.32
CA GLU A 67 -8.32 3.00 -6.64
C GLU A 67 -7.45 3.94 -7.50
N PRO A 68 -7.92 4.36 -8.68
CA PRO A 68 -7.13 5.17 -9.63
C PRO A 68 -6.77 6.55 -9.07
N ALA A 69 -7.64 7.15 -8.26
CA ALA A 69 -7.39 8.45 -7.65
C ALA A 69 -6.32 8.38 -6.54
N LEU A 70 -6.29 7.30 -5.76
CA LEU A 70 -5.32 7.11 -4.70
C LEU A 70 -3.93 6.85 -5.28
N THR A 71 -3.82 5.92 -6.22
CA THR A 71 -2.56 5.58 -6.89
C THR A 71 -1.95 6.79 -7.59
N ARG A 72 -2.76 7.61 -8.26
CA ARG A 72 -2.29 8.87 -8.85
C ARG A 72 -1.72 9.83 -7.81
N ARG A 73 -2.43 10.08 -6.70
CA ARG A 73 -1.95 10.96 -5.62
C ARG A 73 -0.65 10.45 -4.99
N LEU A 74 -0.55 9.14 -4.76
CA LEU A 74 0.65 8.52 -4.18
C LEU A 74 1.84 8.59 -5.15
N ARG A 75 1.61 8.42 -6.45
CA ARG A 75 2.64 8.60 -7.49
C ARG A 75 3.14 10.05 -7.52
N GLU A 76 2.23 11.02 -7.53
CA GLU A 76 2.58 12.44 -7.47
C GLU A 76 3.37 12.79 -6.19
N HIS A 77 2.99 12.21 -5.04
CA HIS A 77 3.73 12.38 -3.78
C HIS A 77 5.14 11.78 -3.86
N ARG A 78 5.29 10.57 -4.43
CA ARG A 78 6.61 9.94 -4.63
C ARG A 78 7.51 10.79 -5.51
N ASP A 79 6.97 11.32 -6.61
CA ASP A 79 7.72 12.11 -7.59
C ASP A 79 8.07 13.51 -7.04
N SER A 80 7.45 13.95 -5.95
CA SER A 80 7.78 15.22 -5.26
C SER A 80 8.82 15.07 -4.15
N GLU A 81 9.10 13.84 -3.71
CA GLU A 81 10.07 13.52 -2.64
C GLU A 81 11.47 13.18 -3.18
N VAL A 82 11.66 13.20 -4.51
CA VAL A 82 12.93 12.97 -5.22
C VAL A 82 13.58 14.28 -5.65
#